data_AF-A0A4R0X060-F1
#
_entry.id   AF-A0A4R0X060-F1
#
_cell.length_a   1.000
_cell.length_b   1.000
_cell.length_c   1.000
_cell.angle_alpha   90.00
_cell.angle_beta   90.00
_cell.angle_gamma   90.00
#
_symmetry.space_group_name_H-M   'P 1'
#
loop_
_entity.id
_entity.type
_entity.pdbx_description
1 polymer ?
#
loop_
_entity_poly.entity_id
_entity_poly.type
_entity_poly.pdbx_seq_one_letter_code
_entity_poly.pdbx_strand_id
1 'polypeptide(L)' 'MLSYASALESRGQEWSEGILLNPRSGQYVAFGFDEILHAISAGRTKVEVLQVFASMLDGQGA' A
#
# COMPACT_ATOMS: atom_id res chain seq x y z
N MET A 1 4.90 -0.31 2.21
CA MET A 1 4.07 -1.43 2.70
C MET A 1 4.53 -1.93 4.08
N LEU A 2 5.81 -2.25 4.31
CA LEU A 2 6.26 -2.69 5.66
C LEU A 2 6.03 -1.64 6.76
N SER A 3 6.32 -0.37 6.49
CA SER A 3 6.01 0.75 7.40
C SER A 3 4.50 0.97 7.59
N TYR A 4 3.69 0.71 6.56
CA TYR A 4 2.23 0.77 6.63
C TYR A 4 1.67 -0.40 7.48
N ALA A 5 2.24 -1.60 7.36
CA ALA A 5 1.91 -2.74 8.22
C ALA A 5 2.23 -2.46 9.70
N SER A 6 3.42 -1.91 9.97
CA SER A 6 3.81 -1.50 11.33
C SER A 6 2.89 -0.40 11.91
N ALA A 7 2.46 0.56 11.09
CA ALA A 7 1.50 1.58 11.49
C ALA A 7 0.12 0.98 11.81
N LEU A 8 -0.33 -0.01 11.04
CA LEU A 8 -1.60 -0.70 11.26
C LEU A 8 -1.62 -1.49 12.58
N GLU A 9 -0.52 -2.18 12.91
CA GLU A 9 -0.38 -2.96 14.15
C GLU A 9 -0.25 -2.06 15.39
N SER A 10 0.45 -0.93 15.26
CA SER A 10 0.74 -0.03 16.38
C SER A 10 -0.34 1.05 16.63
N ARG A 11 -1.44 1.05 15.85
CA ARG A 11 -2.37 2.20 15.74
C ARG A 11 -1.64 3.53 15.49
N GLY A 12 -0.53 3.43 14.75
CA GLY A 12 0.27 4.57 14.33
C GLY A 12 -0.41 5.35 13.21
N GLN A 13 0.23 6.43 12.76
CA GLN A 13 -0.29 7.24 11.67
C GLN A 13 -0.28 6.44 10.37
N GLU A 14 -1.47 6.07 9.88
CA GLU A 14 -1.65 5.44 8.58
C GLU A 14 -1.29 6.43 7.46
N TRP A 15 -0.83 5.90 6.32
CA TRP A 15 -0.63 6.73 5.13
C TRP A 15 -1.98 7.17 4.60
N SER A 16 -2.25 8.47 4.62
CA SER A 16 -3.49 9.04 4.10
C SER A 16 -3.42 9.31 2.60
N GLU A 17 -2.26 9.74 2.10
CA GLU A 17 -2.11 10.27 0.74
C GLU A 17 -0.80 9.79 0.10
N GLY A 18 -0.82 9.60 -1.21
CA GLY A 18 0.35 9.26 -2.01
C GLY A 18 0.38 10.00 -3.35
N ILE A 19 1.55 10.04 -3.97
CA ILE A 19 1.75 10.69 -5.27
C ILE A 19 2.40 9.69 -6.24
N LEU A 20 1.75 9.48 -7.40
CA LEU A 20 2.37 8.83 -8.55
C LEU A 20 2.98 9.90 -9.44
N LEU A 21 4.31 9.98 -9.47
CA LEU A 21 5.04 10.90 -10.34
C LEU A 21 5.46 10.18 -11.63
N ASN A 22 5.15 10.77 -12.78
CA ASN A 22 5.77 10.42 -14.05
C ASN A 22 7.06 11.24 -14.21
N PRO A 23 8.25 10.66 -13.99
CA PRO A 23 9.50 11.42 -14.04
C PRO A 23 9.87 11.92 -15.45
N ARG A 24 9.24 11.38 -16.50
CA ARG A 24 9.50 11.78 -17.89
C ARG A 24 8.71 13.03 -18.29
N SER A 25 7.46 13.15 -17.86
CA SER A 25 6.61 14.32 -18.17
C SER A 25 6.51 15.33 -17.02
N GLY A 26 6.99 14.99 -15.83
CA GLY A 26 6.87 15.81 -14.62
C GLY A 26 5.43 15.89 -14.07
N GLN A 27 4.50 15.14 -14.66
CA GLN A 27 3.12 15.09 -14.20
C GLN A 27 3.00 14.18 -12.99
N TYR A 28 2.13 14.54 -12.07
CA TYR A 28 1.82 13.68 -10.94
C TYR A 28 0.31 13.54 -10.74
N VAL A 29 -0.05 12.44 -10.10
CA VAL A 29 -1.41 12.17 -9.64
C VAL A 29 -1.35 11.92 -8.15
N ALA A 30 -2.04 12.76 -7.38
CA ALA A 30 -2.26 12.54 -5.96
C ALA A 30 -3.46 11.59 -5.78
N PHE A 31 -3.39 10.71 -4.80
CA PHE A 31 -4.44 9.74 -4.52
C PHE A 31 -4.55 9.48 -3.02
N GLY A 32 -5.76 9.15 -2.56
CA GLY A 32 -5.99 8.64 -1.22
C GLY A 32 -5.53 7.18 -1.12
N PHE A 33 -4.80 6.84 -0.06
CA PHE A 33 -4.27 5.47 0.09
C PHE A 33 -5.39 4.43 0.25
N ASP A 34 -6.48 4.81 0.92
CA ASP A 34 -7.70 4.00 1.05
C ASP A 34 -8.38 3.72 -0.30
N GLU A 35 -8.44 4.72 -1.19
CA GLU A 35 -9.04 4.57 -2.52
C GLU A 35 -8.22 3.60 -3.39
N ILE A 36 -6.90 3.75 -3.39
CA ILE A 36 -6.03 2.82 -4.10
C ILE A 36 -6.14 1.41 -3.51
N LEU A 37 -6.10 1.29 -2.18
CA LEU A 37 -6.24 -0.01 -1.52
C LEU A 37 -7.57 -0.66 -1.89
N HIS A 38 -8.67 0.08 -1.87
CA HIS A 38 -9.98 -0.43 -2.29
C HIS A 38 -10.00 -0.87 -3.76
N ALA A 39 -9.39 -0.09 -4.65
CA ALA A 39 -9.32 -0.40 -6.08
C ALA A 39 -8.49 -1.66 -6.38
N ILE A 40 -7.36 -1.86 -5.68
CA ILE A 40 -6.45 -2.99 -5.94
C ILE A 40 -6.80 -4.24 -5.12
N SER A 41 -7.53 -4.10 -4.02
CA SER A 41 -7.79 -5.22 -3.11
C SER A 41 -8.83 -6.20 -3.64
N ALA A 42 -9.55 -5.87 -4.72
CA ALA A 42 -10.64 -6.70 -5.26
C ALA A 42 -11.67 -7.12 -4.19
N GLY A 43 -11.96 -6.21 -3.25
CA GLY A 43 -12.87 -6.45 -2.12
C GLY A 43 -12.20 -7.00 -0.85
N ARG A 44 -10.89 -7.22 -0.86
CA ARG A 44 -10.13 -7.60 0.34
C ARG A 44 -9.91 -6.41 1.26
N THR A 45 -9.81 -6.69 2.55
CA THR A 45 -9.46 -5.74 3.59
C THR A 45 -7.98 -5.34 3.52
N LYS A 46 -7.64 -4.18 4.11
CA LYS A 46 -6.26 -3.69 4.20
C LYS A 46 -5.29 -4.70 4.84
N VAL A 47 -5.76 -5.51 5.79
CA VAL A 47 -4.98 -6.57 6.44
C VAL A 47 -4.68 -7.71 5.47
N GLU A 48 -5.67 -8.16 4.70
CA GLU A 48 -5.50 -9.24 3.72
C GLU A 48 -4.55 -8.85 2.59
N VAL A 49 -4.60 -7.60 2.12
CA VAL A 49 -3.65 -7.07 1.12
C VAL A 49 -2.21 -7.12 1.66
N LEU A 50 -2.02 -6.74 2.93
CA LEU A 50 -0.73 -6.81 3.59
C LEU A 50 -0.22 -8.26 3.78
N GLN A 51 -1.11 -9.19 4.13
CA GLN A 51 -0.74 -10.61 4.23
C GLN A 51 -0.31 -11.19 2.88
N VAL A 52 -1.02 -10.85 1.80
CA VAL A 52 -0.61 -11.25 0.45
C VAL A 52 0.76 -10.67 0.11
N PHE A 53 0.98 -9.38 0.38
CA PHE A 53 2.27 -8.73 0.15
C PHE A 53 3.40 -9.39 0.95
N ALA A 54 3.19 -9.68 2.24
CA ALA A 54 4.15 -10.40 3.09
C ALA A 54 4.47 -11.79 2.51
N SER A 55 3.46 -12.56 2.10
CA SER A 55 3.65 -13.87 1.49
C SER A 55 4.46 -13.84 0.19
N MET A 56 4.35 -12.77 -0.61
CA MET A 56 5.12 -12.59 -1.84
C MET A 56 6.59 -12.25 -1.56
N LEU A 57 6.88 -11.57 -0.45
CA LEU A 57 8.25 -11.29 -0.01
C LEU A 57 8.90 -12.54 0.59
N ASP A 58 8.16 -13.29 1.42
CA ASP A 58 8.65 -14.56 1.99
C ASP A 58 8.93 -15.61 0.90
N GLY A 59 8.12 -15.63 -0.16
CA GLY A 59 8.32 -16.51 -1.32
C GLY A 59 9.50 -16.15 -2.23
N GLN A 60 10.11 -14.97 -2.08
CA GLN A 60 11.33 -14.57 -2.80
C GLN A 60 12.62 -14.86 -2.01
N GLY A 61 12.50 -15.51 -0.84
CA GLY A 61 13.61 -15.82 0.07
C GLY A 61 13.93 -17.31 0.23
N ALA A 62 13.74 -18.14 -0.80
CA ALA A 62 14.17 -19.55 -0.84
C ALA A 62 15.07 -19.85 -2.03
#